data_AF-A0A072UYJ2-F1
#
_entry.id   AF-A0A072UYJ2-F1
#
_cell.length_a   1.000
_cell.length_b   1.000
_cell.length_c   1.000
_cell.angle_alpha   90.00
_cell.angle_beta   90.00
_cell.angle_gamma   90.00
#
_symmetry.space_group_name_H-M   'P 1'
#
loop_
_entity.id
_entity.type
_entity.pdbx_description
1 polymer ?
#
loop_
_entity_poly.entity_id
_entity_poly.type
_entity_poly.pdbx_seq_one_letter_code
_entity_poly.pdbx_strand_id
1 'polypeptide(L)'
;MVFTISSFDVASNSGLPRPSRNEYKLNFTINTKVKQSKIVLVPTNVYSFTPAPDVFNESYNNNYLVDVIGVMTGVGVERDGVKTKMNVIELDSNGFLSANINSPASGLIQLPNSSRIPVVIPQFWTV
;
A
#
# COMPACT_ATOMS: atom_id res chain seq x y z
N MET A 1 -5.27 -6.47 -15.61
CA MET A 1 -6.70 -6.76 -15.89
C MET A 1 -7.53 -5.64 -15.30
N VAL A 2 -8.52 -5.10 -16.03
CA VAL A 2 -9.36 -3.98 -15.60
C VAL A 2 -10.82 -4.41 -15.63
N PHE A 3 -11.63 -3.94 -14.68
CA PHE A 3 -13.03 -4.30 -14.55
C PHE A 3 -13.92 -3.06 -14.45
N THR A 4 -15.11 -3.13 -15.02
CA THR A 4 -16.20 -2.18 -14.79
C THR A 4 -17.10 -2.74 -13.70
N ILE A 5 -17.39 -1.93 -12.68
CA ILE A 5 -18.25 -2.29 -11.56
C ILE A 5 -19.47 -1.37 -11.59
N SER A 6 -20.66 -1.92 -11.38
CA SER A 6 -21.93 -1.17 -11.38
C SER A 6 -22.93 -1.77 -10.39
N SER A 7 -23.96 -1.01 -10.01
CA SER A 7 -25.01 -1.45 -9.06
C SER A 7 -24.47 -1.83 -7.68
N PHE A 8 -23.51 -1.05 -7.18
CA PHE A 8 -22.95 -1.15 -5.83
C PHE A 8 -23.56 -0.09 -4.92
N ASP A 9 -23.46 -0.32 -3.62
CA ASP A 9 -23.83 0.67 -2.61
C ASP A 9 -22.62 1.52 -2.21
N VAL A 10 -22.88 2.73 -1.74
CA VAL A 10 -21.87 3.66 -1.25
C VAL A 10 -22.13 3.94 0.22
N ALA A 11 -21.09 3.82 1.05
CA ALA A 11 -21.16 4.14 2.47
C ALA A 11 -20.03 5.11 2.85
N SER A 12 -20.18 5.80 3.98
CA SER A 12 -19.07 6.57 4.54
C SER A 12 -17.90 5.64 4.85
N ASN A 13 -16.70 6.05 4.46
CA ASN A 13 -15.47 5.35 4.76
C ASN A 13 -15.08 5.61 6.22
N SER A 14 -15.92 5.20 7.18
CA SER A 14 -15.74 5.36 8.63
C SER A 14 -15.21 4.06 9.27
N GLY A 15 -14.57 4.19 10.45
CA GLY A 15 -13.90 3.09 11.16
C GLY A 15 -12.43 2.87 10.74
N LEU A 16 -11.74 1.93 11.37
CA LEU A 16 -10.41 1.45 10.97
C LEU A 16 -10.53 -0.04 10.60
N PRO A 17 -9.78 -0.55 9.59
CA PRO A 17 -8.77 0.15 8.78
C PRO A 17 -9.35 1.00 7.64
N ARG A 18 -8.66 2.10 7.28
CA ARG A 18 -8.95 2.89 6.07
C ARG A 18 -7.83 2.77 5.04
N PRO A 19 -8.00 1.95 4.00
CA PRO A 19 -6.96 1.76 2.99
C PRO A 19 -6.83 2.96 2.04
N SER A 20 -7.80 3.88 2.01
CA SER A 20 -7.74 5.08 1.18
C SER A 20 -8.28 6.30 1.92
N ARG A 21 -7.87 7.49 1.47
CA ARG A 21 -8.36 8.78 1.95
C ARG A 21 -9.71 9.19 1.36
N ASN A 22 -10.31 8.38 0.48
CA ASN A 22 -11.63 8.67 -0.07
C ASN A 22 -12.67 8.68 1.07
N GLU A 23 -13.57 9.66 1.07
CA GLU A 23 -14.62 9.79 2.09
C GLU A 23 -15.64 8.64 2.04
N TYR A 24 -15.68 7.90 0.93
CA TYR A 24 -16.61 6.83 0.67
C TYR A 24 -15.92 5.49 0.41
N LYS A 25 -16.66 4.42 0.71
CA LYS A 25 -16.30 3.04 0.36
C LYS A 25 -17.43 2.39 -0.43
N LEU A 26 -17.06 1.48 -1.32
CA LEU A 26 -17.99 0.70 -2.12
C LEU A 26 -18.36 -0.59 -1.37
N ASN A 27 -19.66 -0.85 -1.23
CA ASN A 27 -20.17 -2.08 -0.67
C ASN A 27 -20.81 -2.91 -1.79
N PHE A 28 -20.39 -4.16 -1.91
CA PHE A 28 -20.99 -5.08 -2.87
C PHE A 28 -22.28 -5.63 -2.30
N THR A 29 -23.32 -5.59 -3.12
CA THR A 29 -24.63 -6.18 -2.83
C THR A 29 -24.89 -7.33 -3.80
N ILE A 30 -25.97 -8.07 -3.59
CA ILE A 30 -26.40 -9.12 -4.53
C ILE A 30 -26.65 -8.57 -5.95
N ASN A 31 -26.89 -7.27 -6.09
CA ASN A 31 -27.14 -6.63 -7.37
C ASN A 31 -25.87 -6.11 -8.05
N THR A 32 -24.72 -6.14 -7.36
CA THR A 32 -23.47 -5.63 -7.91
C THR A 32 -23.00 -6.47 -9.09
N LYS A 33 -22.65 -5.79 -10.18
CA LYS A 33 -22.19 -6.40 -11.42
C LYS A 33 -20.74 -6.02 -11.67
N VAL A 34 -19.89 -7.04 -11.84
CA VAL A 34 -18.48 -6.88 -12.23
C VAL A 34 -18.30 -7.46 -13.62
N LYS A 35 -17.75 -6.69 -14.54
CA LYS A 35 -17.48 -7.12 -15.92
C LYS A 35 -16.04 -6.79 -16.28
N GLN A 36 -15.36 -7.71 -16.96
CA GLN A 36 -14.03 -7.41 -17.49
C GLN A 36 -14.13 -6.30 -18.55
N SER A 37 -13.37 -5.24 -18.36
CA SER A 37 -13.30 -4.13 -19.30
C SER A 37 -12.39 -4.49 -20.47
N LYS A 38 -12.84 -4.19 -21.68
CA LYS A 38 -12.03 -4.29 -22.91
C LYS A 38 -11.17 -3.05 -23.14
N ILE A 39 -11.47 -1.95 -22.43
CA ILE A 39 -10.79 -0.66 -22.56
C ILE A 39 -10.08 -0.36 -21.25
N VAL A 40 -8.79 -0.03 -21.35
CA VAL A 40 -7.97 0.40 -20.22
C VAL A 40 -7.91 1.93 -20.23
N LEU A 41 -8.77 2.57 -19.43
CA LEU A 41 -8.73 4.02 -19.18
C LEU A 41 -8.19 4.35 -17.78
N VAL A 42 -7.73 3.34 -17.04
CA VAL A 42 -7.19 3.53 -15.70
C VAL A 42 -5.74 4.01 -15.83
N PRO A 43 -5.36 5.13 -15.19
CA PRO A 43 -3.97 5.59 -15.16
C PRO A 43 -3.05 4.46 -14.66
N THR A 44 -1.89 4.32 -15.29
CA THR A 44 -0.91 3.28 -14.90
C THR A 44 -0.27 3.58 -13.55
N ASN A 45 -0.20 4.85 -13.16
CA ASN A 45 0.29 5.26 -11.84
C ASN A 45 -0.88 5.54 -10.90
N VAL A 46 -1.09 4.62 -9.96
CA VAL A 46 -2.14 4.68 -8.93
C VAL A 46 -1.56 4.92 -7.53
N TYR A 47 -0.25 5.12 -7.41
CA TYR A 47 0.43 5.34 -6.14
C TYR A 47 0.48 6.83 -5.79
N SER A 48 0.31 7.13 -4.51
CA SER A 48 0.46 8.47 -3.94
C SER A 48 1.63 8.48 -2.96
N PHE A 49 2.86 8.52 -3.50
CA PHE A 49 4.07 8.42 -2.69
C PHE A 49 4.20 9.58 -1.69
N THR A 50 4.35 9.21 -0.42
CA THR A 50 4.71 10.13 0.66
C THR A 50 6.22 10.04 0.92
N PRO A 51 6.94 11.17 1.04
CA PRO A 51 8.34 11.17 1.43
C PRO A 51 8.54 10.51 2.80
N ALA A 52 9.56 9.67 2.92
CA ALA A 52 9.92 8.99 4.16
C ALA A 52 9.97 9.86 5.43
N PRO A 53 10.59 11.06 5.40
CA PRO A 53 10.69 11.87 6.61
C PRO A 53 9.32 12.36 7.10
N ASP A 54 8.36 12.53 6.18
CA ASP A 54 7.01 12.99 6.52
C ASP A 54 6.19 11.88 7.18
N VAL A 55 6.47 10.62 6.84
CA VAL A 55 5.79 9.43 7.38
C VAL A 55 6.10 9.21 8.87
N PHE A 56 7.31 9.53 9.30
CA PHE A 56 7.75 9.38 10.70
C PHE A 56 7.61 10.65 11.55
N ASN A 57 7.06 11.71 10.98
CA ASN A 57 6.74 12.89 11.74
C ASN A 57 5.56 12.58 12.68
N GLU A 58 5.65 12.97 13.95
CA GLU A 58 4.59 12.78 14.96
C GLU A 58 3.25 13.41 14.56
N SER A 59 3.27 14.41 13.66
CA SER A 59 2.06 15.02 13.12
C SER A 59 1.43 14.25 11.95
N TYR A 60 2.03 13.14 11.49
CA TYR A 60 1.51 12.39 10.36
C TYR A 60 0.23 11.64 10.73
N ASN A 61 -0.74 11.65 9.81
CA ASN A 61 -2.03 11.00 10.02
C ASN A 61 -1.92 9.49 9.77
N ASN A 62 -1.71 8.74 10.85
CA ASN A 62 -1.54 7.28 10.85
C ASN A 62 -2.84 6.49 10.65
N ASN A 63 -3.97 7.15 10.36
CA ASN A 63 -5.26 6.47 10.16
C ASN A 63 -5.41 5.83 8.76
N TYR A 64 -4.44 6.04 7.86
CA TYR A 64 -4.49 5.57 6.48
C TYR A 64 -3.22 4.82 6.11
N LEU A 65 -3.33 3.91 5.15
CA LEU A 65 -2.16 3.31 4.51
C LEU A 65 -1.32 4.38 3.80
N VAL A 66 0.00 4.18 3.80
CA VAL A 66 0.94 5.06 3.12
C VAL A 66 1.69 4.31 2.01
N ASP A 67 1.84 4.96 0.86
CA ASP A 67 2.74 4.51 -0.20
C ASP A 67 4.11 5.16 0.03
N VAL A 68 5.15 4.33 0.19
CA VAL A 68 6.52 4.80 0.27
C VAL A 68 7.30 4.22 -0.90
N ILE A 69 8.29 4.94 -1.41
CA ILE A 69 9.20 4.44 -2.44
C ILE A 69 10.63 4.72 -2.02
N GLY A 70 11.50 3.73 -2.21
CA GLY A 70 12.91 3.86 -1.89
C GLY A 70 13.74 2.76 -2.56
N VAL A 71 15.04 2.96 -2.50
CA VAL A 71 16.05 1.98 -2.89
C VAL A 71 16.25 1.02 -1.72
N MET A 72 16.03 -0.28 -1.93
CA MET A 72 16.35 -1.26 -0.90
C MET A 72 17.87 -1.38 -0.73
N THR A 73 18.35 -1.05 0.47
CA THR A 73 19.77 -1.08 0.85
C THR A 73 20.12 -2.27 1.72
N GLY A 74 19.13 -2.87 2.39
CA GLY A 74 19.33 -3.95 3.34
C GLY A 74 18.08 -4.77 3.57
N VAL A 75 18.27 -6.03 3.94
CA VAL A 75 17.21 -6.94 4.38
C VAL A 75 17.68 -7.58 5.67
N GLY A 76 16.89 -7.40 6.74
CA GLY A 76 17.13 -7.98 8.04
C GLY A 76 16.80 -9.48 8.07
N VAL A 77 17.27 -10.16 9.12
CA VAL A 77 17.02 -11.58 9.33
C VAL A 77 15.55 -11.81 9.67
N GLU A 78 14.93 -12.79 9.00
CA GLU A 78 13.57 -13.23 9.28
C GLU A 78 13.45 -13.62 10.76
N ARG A 79 12.44 -13.05 11.42
CA ARG A 79 12.09 -13.40 12.79
C ARG A 79 10.79 -14.17 12.78
N ASP A 80 10.84 -15.40 13.25
CA ASP A 80 9.65 -16.21 13.52
C ASP A 80 8.97 -15.67 14.79
N GLY A 81 7.85 -14.99 14.62
CA GLY A 81 6.91 -14.74 15.71
C GLY A 81 6.00 -15.95 15.93
N VAL A 82 5.36 -16.03 17.10
CA VAL A 82 4.47 -17.15 17.49
C VAL A 82 3.34 -17.43 16.48
N LYS A 83 2.94 -16.44 15.67
CA LYS A 83 1.87 -16.54 14.67
C LYS A 83 2.17 -15.87 13.33
N THR A 84 3.33 -15.24 13.17
CA THR A 84 3.66 -14.40 12.01
C THR A 84 5.15 -14.40 11.75
N LYS A 85 5.52 -14.49 10.48
CA LYS A 85 6.90 -14.26 10.02
C LYS A 85 7.11 -12.77 9.78
N MET A 86 8.20 -12.24 10.31
CA MET A 86 8.56 -10.82 10.18
C MET A 86 9.90 -10.70 9.45
N ASN A 87 9.94 -9.87 8.41
CA ASN A 87 11.19 -9.43 7.78
C ASN A 87 11.32 -7.92 7.96
N VAL A 88 12.55 -7.44 8.08
CA VAL A 88 12.86 -6.01 8.09
C VAL A 88 13.50 -5.68 6.76
N ILE A 89 13.10 -4.57 6.14
CA ILE A 89 13.79 -4.04 4.96
C ILE A 89 14.23 -2.61 5.24
N GLU A 90 15.42 -2.29 4.75
CA GLU A 90 15.99 -0.95 4.80
C GLU A 90 15.82 -0.29 3.43
N LEU A 91 15.20 0.88 3.41
CA LEU A 91 15.07 1.69 2.21
C LEU A 91 15.83 3.01 2.38
N ASP A 92 16.66 3.33 1.39
CA ASP A 92 17.21 4.66 1.19
C ASP A 92 16.26 5.46 0.27
N SER A 93 15.78 6.57 0.80
CA SER A 93 14.81 7.45 0.14
C SER A 93 15.19 8.93 0.28
N ASN A 94 16.49 9.23 0.32
CA ASN A 94 17.06 10.51 0.81
C ASN A 94 16.82 10.71 2.32
N GLY A 95 16.70 9.60 3.03
CA GLY A 95 16.32 9.45 4.44
C GLY A 95 16.08 7.96 4.71
N PHE A 96 16.65 7.45 5.80
CA PHE A 96 16.61 6.02 6.15
C PHE A 96 15.20 5.61 6.59
N LEU A 97 14.65 4.55 5.99
CA LEU A 97 13.41 3.91 6.43
C LEU A 97 13.69 2.47 6.83
N SER A 98 13.33 2.09 8.06
CA SER A 98 13.18 0.68 8.46
C SER A 98 11.70 0.35 8.48
N ALA A 99 11.22 -0.40 7.49
CA ALA A 99 9.82 -0.82 7.44
C ALA A 99 9.63 -2.18 8.12
N ASN A 100 8.66 -2.27 9.03
CA ASN A 100 8.25 -3.52 9.67
C ASN A 100 6.97 -4.05 8.98
N ILE A 101 7.08 -5.17 8.28
CA ILE A 101 5.97 -5.83 7.59
C ILE A 101 5.20 -6.74 8.57
N ASN A 102 4.51 -6.12 9.53
CA ASN A 102 3.69 -6.79 10.54
C ASN A 102 2.18 -6.78 10.23
N SER A 103 1.73 -6.14 9.15
CA SER A 103 0.31 -6.10 8.80
C SER A 103 -0.04 -7.14 7.74
N PRO A 104 -1.16 -7.89 7.89
CA PRO A 104 -1.66 -8.81 6.84
C PRO A 104 -2.02 -8.12 5.51
N ALA A 105 -1.98 -6.78 5.46
CA ALA A 105 -2.15 -5.97 4.25
C ALA A 105 -0.83 -5.45 3.64
N SER A 106 0.34 -5.85 4.15
CA SER A 106 1.62 -5.33 3.66
C SER A 106 2.12 -6.14 2.47
N GLY A 107 2.21 -5.51 1.29
CA GLY A 107 2.79 -6.09 0.08
C GLY A 107 4.08 -5.37 -0.31
N LEU A 108 5.09 -6.11 -0.78
CA LEU A 108 6.26 -5.55 -1.45
C LEU A 108 6.09 -5.73 -2.96
N ILE A 109 6.16 -4.62 -3.72
CA ILE A 109 6.10 -4.67 -5.18
C ILE A 109 7.43 -4.14 -5.74
N GLN A 110 8.09 -4.95 -6.56
CA GLN A 110 9.27 -4.56 -7.33
C GLN A 110 8.85 -3.99 -8.68
N LEU A 111 9.40 -2.83 -9.06
CA LEU A 111 9.06 -2.18 -10.33
C LEU A 111 9.65 -2.94 -11.54
N PRO A 112 8.84 -3.27 -12.56
CA PRO A 112 9.35 -3.83 -13.81
C PRO A 112 10.18 -2.75 -14.53
N ASN A 113 11.47 -3.02 -14.74
CA ASN A 113 12.52 -2.17 -15.36
C ASN A 113 13.55 -1.49 -14.43
N SER A 114 13.59 -1.79 -13.12
CA SER A 114 14.71 -1.34 -12.29
C SER A 114 15.95 -2.20 -12.51
N SER A 115 16.75 -1.87 -13.53
CA SER A 115 17.79 -2.73 -14.11
C SER A 115 19.13 -2.76 -13.36
N ARG A 116 19.18 -2.47 -12.06
CA ARG A 116 20.39 -2.72 -11.20
C ARG A 116 20.19 -2.46 -9.70
N ILE A 117 19.11 -1.79 -9.30
CA ILE A 117 18.86 -1.43 -7.90
C ILE A 117 17.44 -1.88 -7.53
N PRO A 118 17.22 -2.68 -6.48
CA PRO A 118 15.86 -3.08 -6.08
C PRO A 118 15.10 -1.85 -5.56
N VAL A 119 14.23 -1.28 -6.39
CA VAL A 119 13.27 -0.25 -5.98
C VAL A 119 11.99 -0.95 -5.54
N VAL A 120 11.52 -0.63 -4.34
CA VAL A 120 10.38 -1.29 -3.70
C VAL A 120 9.35 -0.26 -3.26
N ILE A 121 8.07 -0.61 -3.41
CA ILE A 121 6.94 0.16 -2.92
C ILE A 121 6.27 -0.63 -1.79
N PRO A 122 6.62 -0.37 -0.51
CA PRO A 122 5.85 -0.89 0.60
C PRO A 122 4.58 -0.06 0.84
N GLN A 123 3.49 -0.76 1.16
CA GLN A 123 2.30 -0.19 1.79
C GLN A 123 2.19 -0.72 3.21
N PHE A 124 2.13 0.16 4.21
CA PHE A 124 2.05 -0.23 5.61
C PHE A 124 1.33 0.81 6.47
N TRP A 125 1.03 0.43 7.71
CA TRP A 125 0.55 1.35 8.75
C TRP A 125 1.75 1.94 9.48
N THR A 126 1.73 3.24 9.71
CA THR A 126 2.64 3.90 10.64
C THR A 126 2.14 3.67 12.07
N VAL A 127 3.07 3.36 12.98
CA VAL A 127 2.79 3.11 14.41
C VAL A 127 3.17 4.34 15.22
#